data_AF-A0A7S4K9U8-F1
#
_entry.id   AF-A0A7S4K9U8-F1
#
_cell.length_a   1.000
_cell.length_b   1.000
_cell.length_c   1.000
_cell.angle_alpha   90.00
_cell.angle_beta   90.00
_cell.angle_gamma   90.00
#
_symmetry.space_group_name_H-M   'P 1'
#
loop_
_entity.id
_entity.type
_entity.pdbx_description
1 polymer ?
#
loop_
_entity_poly.entity_id
_entity_poly.type
_entity_poly.pdbx_seq_one_letter_code
_entity_poly.pdbx_strand_id
1 'polypeptide(L)'
;GGGDDDGAEGTASASERRLQCAYHGWEFDDSGSCGRVPQAGSGVTEGSCDVPSYPVRQSGGMVWVWADSSPSTFPLAESSPLPVSPLVERMMDVPAFAQIGFQRDLPYGAELLGENLLDLSHLPFSHHGVGKLNREGDKEMPMRMLSVYEKREKAQWEVDYRRDDGGSSNGDAAAGISLPMFQAEVVDAANADPTFAGMKAAGAPVGDDATCTISFHEPCHVRYRRQSGGGDDVPATHVAPIRG
;
A
#
# COMPACT_ATOMS: atom_id res chain seq x y z
N GLY A 1 33.01 0.29 25.78
CA GLY A 1 33.63 0.99 24.65
C GLY A 1 33.18 0.29 23.39
N GLY A 2 32.52 1.03 22.51
CA GLY A 2 31.76 0.50 21.37
C GLY A 2 30.39 1.14 21.40
N GLY A 3 30.30 2.35 20.86
CA GLY A 3 29.06 3.08 20.69
C GLY A 3 28.45 2.70 19.36
N ASP A 4 27.17 2.36 19.40
CA ASP A 4 26.31 2.33 18.24
C ASP A 4 25.58 3.69 18.23
N ASP A 5 26.21 4.64 17.56
CA ASP A 5 25.64 5.93 17.18
C ASP A 5 24.86 5.70 15.88
N ASP A 6 23.66 5.12 16.03
CA ASP A 6 22.68 5.08 14.95
C ASP A 6 22.16 6.51 14.77
N GLY A 7 22.56 7.14 13.65
CA GLY A 7 22.30 8.52 13.27
C GLY A 7 20.82 8.87 13.08
N ALA A 8 20.05 8.85 14.16
CA ALA A 8 18.76 9.51 14.24
C ALA A 8 19.00 11.03 14.33
N GLU A 9 18.86 11.74 13.21
CA GLU A 9 18.82 13.19 13.20
C GLU A 9 17.53 13.68 13.86
N GLY A 10 17.51 13.72 15.21
CA GLY A 10 16.45 14.32 16.02
C GLY A 10 16.14 13.53 17.29
N THR A 11 16.44 14.10 18.46
CA THR A 11 16.05 13.53 19.76
C THR A 11 14.73 14.13 20.23
N ALA A 12 13.79 13.29 20.69
CA ALA A 12 12.56 13.76 21.32
C ALA A 12 12.85 14.26 22.76
N SER A 13 12.52 15.51 23.06
CA SER A 13 12.59 16.06 24.42
C SER A 13 11.51 15.41 25.32
N ALA A 14 11.88 15.06 26.56
CA ALA A 14 10.98 14.41 27.53
C ALA A 14 9.93 15.37 28.14
N SER A 15 10.06 16.68 27.92
CA SER A 15 9.04 17.67 28.29
C SER A 15 8.53 18.34 27.02
N GLU A 16 7.30 17.98 26.64
CA GLU A 16 6.63 18.30 25.37
C GLU A 16 7.24 17.56 24.17
N ARG A 17 6.42 16.81 23.41
CA ARG A 17 6.85 16.05 22.23
C ARG A 17 7.31 16.99 21.12
N ARG A 18 8.51 17.55 21.25
CA ARG A 18 9.14 18.43 20.27
C ARG A 18 10.29 17.72 19.59
N LEU A 19 10.43 17.95 18.29
CA LEU A 19 11.58 17.52 17.52
C LEU A 19 12.72 18.50 17.77
N GLN A 20 13.86 18.01 18.23
CA GLN A 20 15.03 18.83 18.48
C GLN A 20 16.04 18.72 17.33
N CYS A 21 16.44 19.85 16.74
CA CYS A 21 17.53 19.92 15.77
C CYS A 21 18.85 19.50 16.44
N ALA A 22 19.49 18.47 15.87
CA ALA A 22 20.74 17.89 16.39
C ALA A 22 21.93 18.87 16.41
N TYR A 23 21.87 19.97 15.65
CA TYR A 23 22.99 20.90 15.57
C TYR A 23 22.99 21.92 16.71
N HIS A 24 21.91 22.71 16.85
CA HIS A 24 21.86 23.82 17.81
C HIS A 24 20.77 23.68 18.87
N GLY A 25 20.05 22.56 18.89
CA GLY A 25 19.03 22.28 19.90
C GLY A 25 17.75 23.09 19.77
N TRP A 26 17.43 23.59 18.58
CA TRP A 26 16.15 24.26 18.30
C TRP A 26 15.03 23.23 18.37
N GLU A 27 13.90 23.58 18.96
CA GLU A 27 12.79 22.64 19.18
C GLU A 27 11.53 23.08 18.44
N PHE A 28 10.96 22.13 17.69
CA PHE A 28 9.78 22.32 16.85
C PHE A 28 8.63 21.44 17.32
N ASP A 29 7.41 21.96 17.34
CA ASP A 29 6.21 21.14 17.53
C ASP A 29 5.70 20.52 16.21
N ASP A 30 4.55 19.83 16.28
CA ASP A 30 3.93 19.13 15.16
C ASP A 30 3.39 20.06 14.06
N SER A 31 3.16 21.34 14.38
CA SER A 31 2.80 22.37 13.40
C SER A 31 4.03 22.93 12.65
N GLY A 32 5.24 22.52 13.05
CA GLY A 32 6.49 23.08 12.55
C GLY A 32 6.88 24.40 13.23
N SER A 33 6.14 24.81 14.26
CA SER A 33 6.44 26.05 14.99
C SER A 33 7.66 25.86 15.88
N CYS A 34 8.60 26.78 15.78
CA CYS A 34 9.81 26.76 16.59
C CYS A 34 9.53 27.40 17.96
N GLY A 35 9.29 26.55 18.97
CA GLY A 35 8.94 27.00 20.32
C GLY A 35 10.14 27.32 21.21
N ARG A 36 11.36 26.88 20.83
CA ARG A 36 12.56 27.11 21.64
C ARG A 36 13.82 27.25 20.80
N VAL A 37 14.51 28.37 20.97
CA VAL A 37 15.85 28.64 20.45
C VAL A 37 16.78 28.89 21.63
N PRO A 38 17.61 27.90 22.05
CA PRO A 38 18.43 28.01 23.25
C PRO A 38 19.34 29.25 23.30
N GLN A 39 19.75 29.75 22.13
CA GLN A 39 20.69 30.86 21.97
C GLN A 39 20.03 32.24 21.97
N ALA A 40 18.71 32.35 21.78
CA ALA A 40 18.04 33.62 21.53
C ALA A 40 17.43 34.27 22.79
N GLY A 41 17.42 33.59 23.94
CA GLY A 41 16.75 34.11 25.15
C GLY A 41 15.27 34.42 24.88
N SER A 42 14.83 35.65 25.14
CA SER A 42 13.47 36.13 24.83
C SER A 42 13.32 36.76 23.43
N GLY A 43 14.33 36.64 22.57
CA GLY A 43 14.42 37.38 21.31
C GLY A 43 13.86 36.67 20.07
N VAL A 44 13.15 35.55 20.23
CA VAL A 44 12.54 34.85 19.10
C VAL A 44 11.19 35.49 18.79
N THR A 45 11.06 36.06 17.59
CA THR A 45 9.76 36.48 17.07
C THR A 45 9.03 35.24 16.54
N GLU A 46 7.79 35.04 16.95
CA GLU A 46 6.91 33.98 16.40
C GLU A 46 6.91 34.04 14.86
N GLY A 47 6.98 32.88 14.21
CA GLY A 47 6.99 32.78 12.75
C GLY A 47 8.32 33.03 12.06
N SER A 48 9.35 33.51 12.76
CA SER A 48 10.67 33.82 12.14
C SER A 48 11.56 32.61 11.90
N CYS A 49 11.26 31.48 12.55
CA CYS A 49 12.05 30.26 12.53
C CYS A 49 11.20 29.00 12.36
N ASP A 50 9.96 29.15 11.91
CA ASP A 50 9.06 28.02 11.67
C ASP A 50 9.48 27.26 10.40
N VAL A 51 9.19 25.96 10.38
CA VAL A 51 9.45 25.06 9.26
C VAL A 51 8.15 24.56 8.66
N PRO A 52 8.12 24.14 7.38
CA PRO A 52 6.94 23.52 6.80
C PRO A 52 6.54 22.26 7.58
N SER A 53 5.25 22.14 7.89
CA SER A 53 4.63 20.90 8.37
C SER A 53 3.75 20.32 7.26
N TYR A 54 3.70 18.99 7.19
CA TYR A 54 2.98 18.24 6.17
C TYR A 54 1.89 17.40 6.85
N PRO A 55 0.68 17.31 6.30
CA PRO A 55 -0.32 16.38 6.79
C PRO A 55 0.19 14.94 6.70
N VAL A 56 0.13 14.22 7.81
CA VAL A 56 0.57 12.82 7.92
C VAL A 56 -0.57 11.96 8.47
N ARG A 57 -0.72 10.75 7.92
CA ARG A 57 -1.58 9.70 8.47
C ARG A 57 -0.85 8.38 8.53
N GLN A 58 -1.11 7.60 9.57
CA GLN A 58 -0.61 6.23 9.69
C GLN A 58 -1.74 5.25 9.37
N SER A 59 -1.51 4.35 8.41
CA SER A 59 -2.45 3.26 8.09
C SER A 59 -1.75 2.17 7.27
N GLY A 60 -2.19 0.91 7.45
CA GLY A 60 -1.64 -0.24 6.72
C GLY A 60 -0.16 -0.51 7.01
N GLY A 61 0.32 -0.19 8.22
CA GLY A 61 1.74 -0.32 8.57
C GLY A 61 2.66 0.74 7.93
N MET A 62 2.10 1.75 7.26
CA MET A 62 2.84 2.80 6.56
C MET A 62 2.54 4.19 7.12
N VAL A 63 3.48 5.11 6.93
CA VAL A 63 3.31 6.55 7.18
C VAL A 63 3.07 7.22 5.83
N TRP A 64 1.91 7.84 5.67
CA TRP A 64 1.49 8.54 4.47
C TRP A 64 1.69 10.04 4.65
N VAL A 65 2.42 10.67 3.73
CA VAL A 65 2.69 12.11 3.74
C VAL A 65 1.99 12.75 2.56
N TRP A 66 1.20 13.79 2.82
CA TRP A 66 0.67 14.65 1.77
C TRP A 66 1.75 15.65 1.36
N ALA A 67 2.23 15.58 0.12
CA ALA A 67 3.43 16.28 -0.32
C ALA A 67 3.27 17.81 -0.52
N ASP A 68 2.09 18.38 -0.26
CA ASP A 68 1.85 19.82 -0.28
C ASP A 68 1.69 20.36 1.14
N SER A 69 2.62 21.21 1.58
CA SER A 69 2.60 21.82 2.91
C SER A 69 1.72 23.06 3.00
N SER A 70 1.05 23.47 1.92
CA SER A 70 0.18 24.64 1.93
C SER A 70 -1.04 24.38 2.84
N PRO A 71 -1.30 25.21 3.87
CA PRO A 71 -2.42 25.00 4.80
C PRO A 71 -3.79 24.90 4.11
N SER A 72 -3.95 25.54 2.94
CA SER A 72 -5.14 25.45 2.11
C SER A 72 -5.44 24.04 1.59
N THR A 73 -4.45 23.14 1.55
CA THR A 73 -4.60 21.76 1.08
C THR A 73 -4.85 20.76 2.22
N PHE A 74 -4.74 21.17 3.48
CA PHE A 74 -4.88 20.26 4.62
C PHE A 74 -6.29 19.62 4.68
N PRO A 75 -7.39 20.36 4.43
CA PRO A 75 -8.72 19.74 4.35
C PRO A 75 -8.83 18.71 3.21
N LEU A 76 -8.10 18.92 2.11
CA LEU A 76 -8.06 17.95 1.00
C LEU A 76 -7.26 16.71 1.39
N ALA A 77 -6.14 16.87 2.09
CA ALA A 77 -5.34 15.76 2.60
C ALA A 77 -6.12 14.89 3.61
N GLU A 78 -6.90 15.52 4.49
CA GLU A 78 -7.75 14.85 5.49
C GLU A 78 -8.89 14.06 4.83
N SER A 79 -9.59 14.68 3.87
CA SER A 79 -10.75 14.07 3.19
C SER A 79 -10.38 13.08 2.09
N SER A 80 -9.14 13.12 1.59
CA SER A 80 -8.67 12.19 0.56
C SER A 80 -8.55 10.77 1.14
N PRO A 81 -9.07 9.73 0.48
CA PRO A 81 -8.89 8.36 0.95
C PRO A 81 -7.43 7.93 0.79
N LEU A 82 -6.91 7.20 1.78
CA LEU A 82 -5.60 6.57 1.64
C LEU A 82 -5.69 5.40 0.64
N PRO A 83 -4.67 5.19 -0.20
CA PRO A 83 -4.63 4.09 -1.15
C PRO A 83 -4.23 2.77 -0.44
N VAL A 84 -4.92 2.42 0.65
CA VAL A 84 -4.74 1.15 1.37
C VAL A 84 -5.89 0.21 0.98
N SER A 85 -5.55 -1.05 0.70
CA SER A 85 -6.55 -2.08 0.37
C SER A 85 -7.17 -2.60 1.66
N PRO A 86 -8.49 -2.89 1.71
CA PRO A 86 -9.12 -3.52 2.87
C PRO A 86 -8.45 -4.84 3.29
N LEU A 87 -7.85 -5.58 2.33
CA LEU A 87 -7.10 -6.80 2.61
C LEU A 87 -5.84 -6.51 3.43
N VAL A 88 -5.13 -5.41 3.11
CA VAL A 88 -3.91 -5.01 3.82
C VAL A 88 -4.25 -4.59 5.24
N GLU A 89 -5.33 -3.82 5.42
CA GLU A 89 -5.79 -3.40 6.74
C GLU A 89 -6.00 -4.61 7.67
N ARG A 90 -6.69 -5.64 7.21
CA ARG A 90 -6.87 -6.88 8.00
C ARG A 90 -5.63 -7.72 8.14
N MET A 91 -4.77 -7.78 7.12
CA MET A 91 -3.51 -8.50 7.25
C MET A 91 -2.65 -7.92 8.37
N MET A 92 -2.78 -6.63 8.69
CA MET A 92 -2.08 -6.04 9.83
C MET A 92 -2.57 -6.55 11.19
N ASP A 93 -3.81 -7.06 11.29
CA ASP A 93 -4.32 -7.70 12.51
C ASP A 93 -3.83 -9.15 12.68
N VAL A 94 -3.25 -9.73 11.61
CA VAL A 94 -2.67 -11.06 11.66
C VAL A 94 -1.19 -10.94 12.03
N PRO A 95 -0.75 -11.42 13.22
CA PRO A 95 0.61 -11.18 13.71
C PRO A 95 1.72 -11.63 12.76
N ALA A 96 1.48 -12.69 11.98
CA ALA A 96 2.43 -13.20 10.99
C ALA A 96 2.66 -12.23 9.83
N PHE A 97 1.67 -11.41 9.47
CA PHE A 97 1.74 -10.47 8.35
C PHE A 97 2.08 -9.04 8.81
N ALA A 98 1.74 -8.66 10.05
CA ALA A 98 2.08 -7.36 10.63
C ALA A 98 3.59 -7.04 10.66
N GLN A 99 4.44 -8.07 10.52
CA GLN A 99 5.91 -7.95 10.52
C GLN A 99 6.52 -8.12 9.12
N ILE A 100 5.71 -8.29 8.07
CA ILE A 100 6.17 -8.50 6.70
C ILE A 100 6.16 -7.16 5.99
N GLY A 101 7.26 -6.43 6.09
CA GLY A 101 7.48 -5.19 5.36
C GLY A 101 8.97 -5.00 5.11
N PHE A 102 9.32 -4.52 3.92
CA PHE A 102 10.68 -4.10 3.62
C PHE A 102 10.64 -2.87 2.71
N GLN A 103 11.70 -2.06 2.81
CA GLN A 103 11.94 -0.95 1.91
C GLN A 103 13.12 -1.29 1.01
N ARG A 104 13.04 -0.87 -0.25
CA ARG A 104 14.15 -0.97 -1.20
C ARG A 104 14.23 0.27 -2.05
N ASP A 105 15.42 0.83 -2.14
CA ASP A 105 15.70 1.92 -3.08
C ASP A 105 16.04 1.32 -4.44
N LEU A 106 15.33 1.79 -5.48
CA LEU A 106 15.49 1.35 -6.85
C LEU A 106 15.98 2.55 -7.68
N PRO A 107 17.05 2.40 -8.49
CA PRO A 107 17.64 3.52 -9.23
C PRO A 107 16.87 3.82 -10.53
N TYR A 108 15.54 3.90 -10.45
CA TYR A 108 14.64 4.22 -11.55
C TYR A 108 13.31 4.80 -11.04
N GLY A 109 12.60 5.51 -11.91
CA GLY A 109 11.36 6.19 -11.54
C GLY A 109 10.19 5.24 -11.23
N ALA A 110 9.22 5.73 -10.46
CA ALA A 110 8.06 4.98 -10.01
C ALA A 110 7.18 4.51 -11.19
N GLU A 111 7.19 5.23 -12.30
CA GLU A 111 6.50 4.89 -13.54
C GLU A 111 6.98 3.57 -14.14
N LEU A 112 8.29 3.32 -14.15
CA LEU A 112 8.87 2.07 -14.67
C LEU A 112 8.56 0.90 -13.74
N LEU A 113 8.55 1.13 -12.42
CA LEU A 113 8.11 0.14 -11.45
C LEU A 113 6.62 -0.18 -11.65
N GLY A 114 5.80 0.85 -11.86
CA GLY A 114 4.37 0.71 -12.15
C GLY A 114 4.13 -0.15 -13.38
N GLU A 115 4.78 0.16 -14.51
CA GLU A 115 4.69 -0.64 -15.74
C GLU A 115 5.13 -2.09 -15.51
N ASN A 116 6.25 -2.31 -14.79
CA ASN A 116 6.72 -3.65 -14.48
C ASN A 116 5.70 -4.45 -13.65
N LEU A 117 5.10 -3.83 -12.62
CA LEU A 117 4.08 -4.49 -11.81
C LEU A 117 2.86 -4.86 -12.66
N LEU A 118 2.44 -3.96 -13.55
CA LEU A 118 1.26 -4.10 -14.43
C LEU A 118 1.40 -5.18 -15.50
N ASP A 119 2.61 -5.41 -15.99
CA ASP A 119 2.87 -6.43 -16.99
C ASP A 119 2.99 -7.82 -16.34
N LEU A 120 1.91 -8.58 -16.26
CA LEU A 120 2.01 -9.96 -15.76
C LEU A 120 2.74 -10.92 -16.73
N SER A 121 2.94 -10.53 -18.00
CA SER A 121 3.58 -11.40 -19.00
C SER A 121 5.06 -11.64 -18.73
N HIS A 122 5.73 -10.74 -17.99
CA HIS A 122 7.13 -10.93 -17.62
C HIS A 122 7.34 -12.05 -16.61
N LEU A 123 6.28 -12.48 -15.89
CA LEU A 123 6.41 -13.37 -14.73
C LEU A 123 7.17 -14.67 -15.05
N PRO A 124 6.82 -15.45 -16.11
CA PRO A 124 7.56 -16.67 -16.45
C PRO A 124 9.04 -16.44 -16.77
N PHE A 125 9.39 -15.29 -17.36
CA PHE A 125 10.74 -15.01 -17.83
C PHE A 125 11.67 -14.44 -16.76
N SER A 126 11.27 -13.33 -16.14
CA SER A 126 12.11 -12.59 -15.19
C SER A 126 12.20 -13.31 -13.84
N HIS A 127 11.17 -14.09 -13.48
CA HIS A 127 11.12 -14.83 -12.21
C HIS A 127 11.39 -16.33 -12.41
N HIS A 128 12.15 -16.70 -13.46
CA HIS A 128 12.53 -18.09 -13.70
C HIS A 128 13.21 -18.72 -12.47
N GLY A 129 12.65 -19.84 -12.00
CA GLY A 129 13.14 -20.55 -10.82
C GLY A 129 12.62 -20.02 -9.48
N VAL A 130 11.84 -18.93 -9.49
CA VAL A 130 11.15 -18.38 -8.31
C VAL A 130 9.69 -18.82 -8.35
N GLY A 131 9.13 -19.27 -7.22
CA GLY A 131 7.70 -19.58 -7.13
C GLY A 131 7.20 -20.65 -8.12
N LYS A 132 8.07 -21.58 -8.54
CA LYS A 132 7.81 -22.59 -9.59
C LYS A 132 7.54 -22.03 -11.00
N LEU A 133 7.81 -20.74 -11.23
CA LEU A 133 7.72 -20.13 -12.55
C LEU A 133 8.89 -20.59 -13.44
N ASN A 134 8.59 -20.85 -14.72
CA ASN A 134 9.55 -21.29 -15.73
C ASN A 134 9.31 -20.54 -17.04
N ARG A 135 10.39 -20.23 -17.77
CA ARG A 135 10.40 -19.55 -19.07
C ARG A 135 9.60 -20.31 -20.12
N GLU A 136 9.61 -21.64 -20.04
CA GLU A 136 8.84 -22.50 -20.94
C GLU A 136 7.31 -22.40 -20.71
N GLY A 137 6.88 -21.81 -19.58
CA GLY A 137 5.49 -21.54 -19.27
C GLY A 137 4.96 -20.23 -19.85
N ASP A 138 5.78 -19.51 -20.62
CA ASP A 138 5.35 -18.34 -21.37
C ASP A 138 4.25 -18.68 -22.38
N LYS A 139 3.26 -17.78 -22.49
CA LYS A 139 2.08 -17.96 -23.34
C LYS A 139 1.34 -16.65 -23.52
N GLU A 140 0.44 -16.66 -24.49
CA GLU A 140 -0.52 -15.58 -24.66
C GLU A 140 -1.35 -15.37 -23.39
N MET A 141 -1.45 -14.11 -22.97
CA MET A 141 -2.23 -13.70 -21.81
C MET A 141 -3.26 -12.65 -22.25
N PRO A 142 -4.39 -13.10 -22.85
CA PRO A 142 -5.41 -12.18 -23.35
C PRO A 142 -6.02 -11.40 -22.18
N MET A 143 -6.08 -10.08 -22.32
CA MET A 143 -6.73 -9.19 -21.36
C MET A 143 -7.86 -8.44 -22.03
N ARG A 144 -8.94 -8.22 -21.30
CA ARG A 144 -10.04 -7.36 -21.76
C ARG A 144 -10.39 -6.31 -20.72
N MET A 145 -10.73 -5.12 -21.23
CA MET A 145 -11.27 -4.05 -20.40
C MET A 145 -12.70 -4.37 -19.96
N LEU A 146 -12.99 -4.06 -18.70
CA LEU A 146 -14.32 -4.23 -18.12
C LEU A 146 -15.17 -2.98 -18.31
N SER A 147 -16.46 -3.19 -18.61
CA SER A 147 -17.47 -2.15 -18.61
C SER A 147 -17.75 -1.63 -17.20
N VAL A 148 -18.42 -0.48 -17.10
CA VAL A 148 -18.81 0.09 -15.79
C VAL A 148 -19.74 -0.86 -15.01
N TYR A 149 -20.57 -1.65 -15.68
CA TYR A 149 -21.45 -2.63 -15.03
C TYR A 149 -20.65 -3.79 -14.41
N GLU A 150 -19.71 -4.35 -15.16
CA GLU A 150 -18.84 -5.43 -14.67
C GLU A 150 -17.92 -4.95 -13.55
N LYS A 151 -17.41 -3.71 -13.62
CA LYS A 151 -16.67 -3.10 -12.51
C LYS A 151 -17.48 -3.05 -11.22
N ARG A 152 -18.77 -2.72 -11.30
CA ARG A 152 -19.66 -2.66 -10.12
C ARG A 152 -19.86 -4.03 -9.51
N GLU A 153 -20.15 -5.03 -10.34
CA GLU A 153 -20.30 -6.42 -9.90
C GLU A 153 -19.02 -6.91 -9.19
N LYS A 154 -17.85 -6.71 -9.83
CA LYS A 154 -16.56 -7.11 -9.28
C LYS A 154 -16.06 -6.27 -8.10
N ALA A 155 -16.71 -5.17 -7.76
CA ALA A 155 -16.36 -4.38 -6.57
C ALA A 155 -17.29 -4.67 -5.39
N GLN A 156 -18.37 -5.43 -5.60
CA GLN A 156 -19.33 -5.80 -4.56
C GLN A 156 -18.67 -6.57 -3.41
N TRP A 157 -17.67 -7.41 -3.70
CA TRP A 157 -16.95 -8.15 -2.66
C TRP A 157 -16.32 -7.22 -1.61
N GLU A 158 -15.89 -6.00 -1.95
CA GLU A 158 -15.29 -5.08 -0.96
C GLU A 158 -16.33 -4.59 0.04
N VAL A 159 -17.56 -4.40 -0.42
CA VAL A 159 -18.69 -4.04 0.44
C VAL A 159 -19.01 -5.19 1.38
N ASP A 160 -19.09 -6.40 0.85
CA ASP A 160 -19.42 -7.59 1.63
C ASP A 160 -18.30 -7.89 2.63
N TYR A 161 -17.04 -7.83 2.18
CA TYR A 161 -15.85 -7.94 3.00
C TYR A 161 -15.93 -6.94 4.16
N ARG A 162 -16.11 -5.64 3.91
CA ARG A 162 -16.20 -4.63 4.97
C ARG A 162 -17.38 -4.82 5.94
N ARG A 163 -18.48 -5.44 5.52
CA ARG A 163 -19.65 -5.71 6.38
C ARG A 163 -19.41 -6.86 7.35
N ASP A 164 -18.72 -7.91 6.92
CA ASP A 164 -18.51 -9.13 7.71
C ASP A 164 -17.60 -8.94 8.94
N ASP A 165 -16.87 -7.81 9.02
CA ASP A 165 -15.92 -7.53 10.11
C ASP A 165 -16.56 -6.94 11.39
N GLY A 166 -17.91 -6.93 11.47
CA GLY A 166 -18.60 -6.42 12.67
C GLY A 166 -18.31 -4.94 12.97
N GLY A 167 -17.91 -4.17 11.96
CA GLY A 167 -17.55 -2.76 12.10
C GLY A 167 -18.61 -1.98 12.87
N SER A 168 -18.25 -1.56 14.08
CA SER A 168 -18.89 -0.43 14.74
C SER A 168 -18.95 0.69 13.73
N SER A 169 -20.14 1.26 13.54
CA SER A 169 -20.47 2.37 12.65
C SER A 169 -19.79 3.69 13.05
N ASN A 170 -18.53 3.67 13.45
CA ASN A 170 -17.72 4.87 13.60
C ASN A 170 -17.21 5.26 12.21
N GLY A 171 -18.04 6.00 11.48
CA GLY A 171 -17.61 6.91 10.41
C GLY A 171 -17.78 6.43 8.96
N ASP A 172 -17.37 5.21 8.61
CA ASP A 172 -17.03 4.93 7.20
C ASP A 172 -18.04 4.09 6.39
N ALA A 173 -19.19 3.74 6.99
CA ALA A 173 -20.29 3.09 6.27
C ALA A 173 -20.90 3.96 5.14
N ALA A 174 -20.46 5.22 5.00
CA ALA A 174 -20.84 6.14 3.94
C ALA A 174 -19.97 6.04 2.67
N ALA A 175 -18.83 5.36 2.70
CA ALA A 175 -17.98 5.21 1.52
C ALA A 175 -18.59 4.16 0.57
N GLY A 176 -19.42 4.61 -0.37
CA GLY A 176 -19.91 3.79 -1.48
C GLY A 176 -18.78 3.08 -2.22
N ILE A 177 -19.13 2.10 -3.06
CA ILE A 177 -18.18 1.33 -3.86
C ILE A 177 -17.20 2.27 -4.58
N SER A 178 -15.92 2.22 -4.21
CA SER A 178 -14.86 2.90 -4.97
C SER A 178 -14.64 2.13 -6.26
N LEU A 179 -15.24 2.61 -7.34
CA LEU A 179 -15.08 1.98 -8.65
C LEU A 179 -13.71 2.35 -9.24
N PRO A 180 -13.00 1.38 -9.82
CA PRO A 180 -11.76 1.68 -10.50
C PRO A 180 -12.00 2.52 -11.77
N MET A 181 -11.12 3.47 -12.02
CA MET A 181 -11.05 4.22 -13.28
C MET A 181 -10.94 3.27 -14.47
N PHE A 182 -10.02 2.30 -14.35
CA PHE A 182 -9.75 1.28 -15.34
C PHE A 182 -9.69 -0.08 -14.66
N GLN A 183 -10.30 -1.08 -15.26
CA GLN A 183 -10.19 -2.44 -14.79
C GLN A 183 -10.08 -3.36 -15.99
N ALA A 184 -9.09 -4.24 -15.96
CA ALA A 184 -8.92 -5.30 -16.92
C ALA A 184 -9.04 -6.64 -16.20
N GLU A 185 -9.48 -7.66 -16.93
CA GLU A 185 -9.38 -9.05 -16.48
C GLU A 185 -8.53 -9.86 -17.44
N VAL A 186 -7.82 -10.84 -16.89
CA VAL A 186 -7.17 -11.89 -17.67
C VAL A 186 -8.26 -12.86 -18.11
N VAL A 187 -8.43 -13.01 -19.42
CA VAL A 187 -9.40 -13.95 -20.02
C VAL A 187 -8.88 -15.36 -19.80
N ASP A 188 -9.76 -16.27 -19.34
CA ASP A 188 -9.39 -17.63 -18.93
C ASP A 188 -8.22 -17.63 -17.93
N ALA A 189 -8.35 -16.85 -16.85
CA ALA A 189 -7.26 -16.66 -15.89
C ALA A 189 -6.73 -17.98 -15.34
N ALA A 190 -7.60 -18.97 -15.10
CA ALA A 190 -7.21 -20.32 -14.66
C ALA A 190 -6.07 -20.90 -15.51
N ASN A 191 -6.10 -20.67 -16.83
CA ASN A 191 -5.10 -21.20 -17.75
C ASN A 191 -4.12 -20.14 -18.25
N ALA A 192 -4.46 -18.86 -18.29
CA ALA A 192 -3.61 -17.80 -18.85
C ALA A 192 -2.73 -17.10 -17.81
N ASP A 193 -3.15 -16.99 -16.55
CA ASP A 193 -2.39 -16.28 -15.52
C ASP A 193 -1.14 -17.10 -15.07
N PRO A 194 0.07 -16.51 -15.12
CA PRO A 194 1.30 -17.21 -14.73
C PRO A 194 1.35 -17.65 -13.27
N THR A 195 0.71 -16.89 -12.37
CA THR A 195 0.68 -17.24 -10.93
C THR A 195 -0.18 -18.47 -10.72
N PHE A 196 -1.35 -18.56 -11.35
CA PHE A 196 -2.18 -19.77 -11.30
C PHE A 196 -1.48 -20.97 -11.93
N ALA A 197 -0.74 -20.79 -13.03
CA ALA A 197 0.09 -21.86 -13.58
C ALA A 197 1.14 -22.36 -12.57
N GLY A 198 1.84 -21.44 -11.89
CA GLY A 198 2.78 -21.76 -10.81
C GLY A 198 2.12 -22.47 -9.62
N MET A 199 0.93 -22.02 -9.22
CA MET A 199 0.12 -22.65 -8.16
C MET A 199 -0.28 -24.08 -8.52
N LYS A 200 -0.82 -24.31 -9.73
CA LYS A 200 -1.15 -25.66 -10.24
C LYS A 200 0.09 -26.56 -10.26
N ALA A 201 1.23 -26.05 -10.71
CA ALA A 201 2.50 -26.78 -10.70
C ALA A 201 3.01 -27.09 -9.28
N ALA A 202 2.65 -26.28 -8.29
CA ALA A 202 2.91 -26.53 -6.88
C ALA A 202 1.87 -27.46 -6.21
N GLY A 203 0.87 -27.93 -6.95
CA GLY A 203 -0.21 -28.80 -6.44
C GLY A 203 -1.34 -28.06 -5.72
N ALA A 204 -1.39 -26.73 -5.80
CA ALA A 204 -2.51 -25.96 -5.26
C ALA A 204 -3.73 -26.06 -6.18
N PRO A 205 -4.95 -26.16 -5.62
CA PRO A 205 -6.17 -26.21 -6.40
C PRO A 205 -6.42 -24.85 -7.07
N VAL A 206 -6.71 -24.88 -8.37
CA VAL A 206 -7.19 -23.73 -9.14
C VAL A 206 -8.32 -24.24 -10.03
N GLY A 207 -9.54 -23.77 -9.76
CA GLY A 207 -10.74 -24.08 -10.53
C GLY A 207 -10.75 -23.39 -11.89
N ASP A 208 -11.57 -23.92 -12.79
CA ASP A 208 -11.75 -23.35 -14.14
C ASP A 208 -12.45 -21.98 -14.11
N ASP A 209 -13.14 -21.67 -13.00
CA ASP A 209 -13.78 -20.39 -12.70
C ASP A 209 -12.83 -19.36 -12.06
N ALA A 210 -11.54 -19.64 -11.98
CA ALA A 210 -10.57 -18.71 -11.43
C ALA A 210 -10.56 -17.38 -12.18
N THR A 211 -10.42 -16.27 -11.44
CA THR A 211 -10.41 -14.92 -12.00
C THR A 211 -9.16 -14.16 -11.58
N CYS A 212 -8.65 -13.30 -12.47
CA CYS A 212 -7.60 -12.34 -12.17
C CYS A 212 -7.99 -10.97 -12.74
N THR A 213 -8.06 -9.96 -11.87
CA THR A 213 -8.31 -8.57 -12.29
C THR A 213 -7.22 -7.62 -11.84
N ILE A 214 -6.96 -6.63 -12.69
CA ILE A 214 -6.05 -5.51 -12.45
C ILE A 214 -6.90 -4.24 -12.47
N SER A 215 -6.90 -3.50 -11.37
CA SER A 215 -7.77 -2.34 -11.15
C SER A 215 -6.95 -1.10 -10.80
N PHE A 216 -7.31 0.05 -11.38
CA PHE A 216 -6.71 1.35 -11.09
C PHE A 216 -7.72 2.24 -10.37
N HIS A 217 -7.39 2.66 -9.16
CA HIS A 217 -8.21 3.55 -8.33
C HIS A 217 -7.51 4.88 -8.11
N GLU A 218 -8.31 5.94 -8.00
CA GLU A 218 -7.84 7.23 -7.49
C GLU A 218 -7.53 7.12 -5.98
N PRO A 219 -6.56 7.89 -5.45
CA PRO A 219 -5.74 8.88 -6.15
C PRO A 219 -4.51 8.32 -6.90
N CYS A 220 -4.09 7.05 -6.67
CA CYS A 220 -2.96 6.40 -7.35
C CYS A 220 -2.77 4.95 -6.82
N HIS A 221 -3.76 4.08 -6.98
CA HIS A 221 -3.74 2.73 -6.38
C HIS A 221 -4.02 1.65 -7.42
N VAL A 222 -3.05 0.77 -7.65
CA VAL A 222 -3.23 -0.46 -8.45
C VAL A 222 -3.56 -1.64 -7.55
N ARG A 223 -4.61 -2.40 -7.87
CA ARG A 223 -5.00 -3.60 -7.12
C ARG A 223 -4.99 -4.82 -8.03
N TYR A 224 -4.33 -5.88 -7.58
CA TYR A 224 -4.47 -7.22 -8.14
C TYR A 224 -5.43 -8.00 -7.28
N ARG A 225 -6.37 -8.67 -7.93
CA ARG A 225 -7.25 -9.61 -7.25
C ARG A 225 -7.26 -10.91 -8.02
N ARG A 226 -6.75 -11.96 -7.37
CA ARG A 226 -6.81 -13.34 -7.85
C ARG A 226 -7.78 -14.12 -6.98
N GLN A 227 -8.74 -14.79 -7.60
CA GLN A 227 -9.58 -15.80 -6.97
C GLN A 227 -9.31 -17.13 -7.64
N SER A 228 -8.90 -18.14 -6.88
CA SER A 228 -8.52 -19.44 -7.41
C SER A 228 -9.70 -20.29 -7.90
N GLY A 229 -10.95 -19.88 -7.66
CA GLY A 229 -12.14 -20.67 -8.03
C GLY A 229 -12.26 -21.97 -7.21
N GLY A 230 -13.31 -22.76 -7.47
CA GLY A 230 -13.39 -24.13 -6.95
C GLY A 230 -14.13 -24.36 -5.62
N GLY A 231 -15.16 -23.57 -5.31
CA GLY A 231 -16.15 -23.93 -4.28
C GLY A 231 -15.60 -24.05 -2.87
N ASP A 232 -14.88 -23.03 -2.42
CA ASP A 232 -14.85 -22.47 -1.07
C ASP A 232 -14.02 -21.20 -1.24
N ASP A 233 -14.50 -20.05 -0.76
CA ASP A 233 -13.74 -18.80 -0.71
C ASP A 233 -12.53 -19.03 0.18
N VAL A 234 -11.45 -19.59 -0.38
CA VAL A 234 -10.14 -19.52 0.24
C VAL A 234 -9.75 -18.06 0.11
N PRO A 235 -9.71 -17.28 1.21
CA PRO A 235 -9.19 -15.93 1.12
C PRO A 235 -7.77 -16.04 0.56
N ALA A 236 -7.29 -15.00 -0.11
CA ALA A 236 -5.96 -14.95 -0.71
C ALA A 236 -4.79 -14.98 0.32
N THR A 237 -4.88 -15.85 1.33
CA THR A 237 -3.97 -16.01 2.47
C THR A 237 -3.09 -17.26 2.37
N HIS A 238 -3.20 -18.06 1.31
CA HIS A 238 -2.20 -19.09 1.01
C HIS A 238 -1.11 -18.59 0.05
N VAL A 239 -0.40 -17.54 0.49
CA VAL A 239 1.00 -17.38 0.10
C VAL A 239 1.80 -18.23 1.09
N ALA A 240 2.27 -19.39 0.63
CA ALA A 240 3.22 -20.18 1.40
C ALA A 240 4.42 -19.28 1.78
N PRO A 241 4.94 -19.36 3.01
CA PRO A 241 6.10 -18.57 3.40
C PRO A 241 7.23 -18.86 2.41
N ILE A 242 7.75 -17.82 1.76
CA ILE A 242 9.04 -17.89 1.10
C ILE A 242 10.05 -18.12 2.22
N ARG A 243 10.34 -19.39 2.51
CA ARG A 243 11.48 -19.75 3.33
C ARG A 243 12.72 -19.32 2.55
N GLY A 244 13.46 -18.36 3.11
CA GLY A 244 14.82 -18.06 2.68
C GLY A 244 15.76 -19.26 2.82
#